data_AF-A0A935LZB7-F1
#
_entry.id   AF-A0A935LZB7-F1
#
_cell.length_a   1.000
_cell.length_b   1.000
_cell.length_c   1.000
_cell.angle_alpha   90.00
_cell.angle_beta   90.00
_cell.angle_gamma   90.00
#
_symmetry.space_group_name_H-M   'P 1'
#
loop_
_entity.id
_entity.type
_entity.pdbx_description
1 polymer ?
#
loop_
_entity_poly.entity_id
_entity_poly.type
_entity_poly.pdbx_seq_one_letter_code
_entity_poly.pdbx_strand_id
1 'polypeptide(L)'
;MLYFIPLTFVGLFTLPATLPVTHAVPNSAITFLGGPPSIQIAGKASGDITHAEWGSVQRVQLMGCVPSAQVVEVAVCIKDCKGRNAELRAKGDAFTGEMLSMIANLPPGTPFTITVKVVDGERKEWTVPPAHFVWKG
;
A
#
# COMPACT_ATOMS: atom_id res chain seq x y z
N MET A 1 42.04 25.18 65.62
CA MET A 1 40.69 24.62 65.40
C MET A 1 40.25 25.10 64.01
N LEU A 2 40.63 24.35 62.97
CA LEU A 2 40.31 24.65 61.57
C LEU A 2 39.00 23.97 61.20
N TYR A 3 38.02 24.72 60.68
CA TYR A 3 36.78 24.15 60.16
C TYR A 3 36.55 24.60 58.70
N PHE A 4 36.69 23.61 57.83
CA PHE A 4 35.92 23.28 56.62
C PHE A 4 35.40 24.41 55.72
N ILE A 5 36.00 24.45 54.53
CA ILE A 5 35.57 25.17 53.32
C ILE A 5 34.47 24.34 52.63
N PRO A 6 33.32 24.92 52.21
CA PRO A 6 32.40 24.22 51.32
C PRO A 6 32.87 24.40 49.87
N LEU A 7 33.37 23.32 49.26
CA LEU A 7 33.58 23.22 47.82
C LEU A 7 32.21 23.08 47.13
N THR A 8 31.70 24.15 46.54
CA THR A 8 30.58 24.09 45.59
C THR A 8 31.09 23.57 44.25
N PHE A 9 30.84 22.28 43.99
CA PHE A 9 31.14 21.63 42.72
C PHE A 9 29.99 21.90 41.74
N VAL A 10 30.15 22.91 40.88
CA VAL A 10 29.23 23.17 39.76
C VAL A 10 29.61 22.22 38.62
N GLY A 11 29.04 21.01 38.65
CA GLY A 11 29.12 20.06 37.55
C GLY A 11 28.17 20.47 36.43
N LEU A 12 28.70 21.15 35.40
CA LEU A 12 27.98 21.41 34.17
C LEU A 12 27.86 20.10 33.38
N PHE A 13 26.71 19.43 33.49
CA PHE A 13 26.35 18.29 32.65
C PHE A 13 26.01 18.81 31.25
N THR A 14 26.85 18.51 30.26
CA THR A 14 26.53 18.68 28.84
C THR A 14 25.65 17.51 28.39
N LEU A 15 24.38 17.78 28.06
CA LEU A 15 23.52 16.84 27.37
C LEU A 15 23.97 16.74 25.90
N PRO A 16 24.25 15.55 25.34
CA PRO A 16 24.28 15.39 23.89
C PRO A 16 22.85 15.48 23.37
N ALA A 17 22.56 16.51 22.57
CA ALA A 17 21.32 16.61 21.81
C ALA A 17 21.24 15.42 20.85
N THR A 18 20.34 14.47 21.15
CA THR A 18 19.97 13.40 20.22
C THR A 18 19.21 14.02 19.06
N LEU A 19 19.85 14.07 17.89
CA LEU A 19 19.19 14.36 16.62
C LEU A 19 18.11 13.29 16.40
N PRO A 20 16.84 13.65 16.19
CA PRO A 20 15.90 12.69 15.64
C PRO A 20 16.32 12.39 14.21
N VAL A 21 16.87 11.20 13.98
CA VAL A 21 16.96 10.62 12.63
C VAL A 21 15.53 10.30 12.22
N THR A 22 14.84 11.29 11.68
CA THR A 22 13.69 11.06 10.80
C THR A 22 14.21 10.21 9.66
N HIS A 23 13.94 8.90 9.72
CA HIS A 23 13.91 8.07 8.54
C HIS A 23 12.82 8.64 7.64
N ALA A 24 13.20 9.60 6.80
CA ALA A 24 12.47 9.91 5.61
C ALA A 24 12.55 8.64 4.77
N VAL A 25 11.54 7.78 4.91
CA VAL A 25 11.20 6.82 3.87
C VAL A 25 11.16 7.66 2.59
N PRO A 26 12.00 7.39 1.58
CA PRO A 26 11.80 8.02 0.30
C PRO A 26 10.44 7.52 -0.17
N ASN A 27 9.41 8.32 0.09
CA ASN A 27 8.22 8.33 -0.72
C ASN A 27 8.75 8.67 -2.11
N SER A 28 9.06 7.63 -2.88
CA SER A 28 9.10 7.73 -4.32
C SER A 28 7.67 8.08 -4.74
N ALA A 29 7.31 9.35 -4.56
CA ALA A 29 6.22 9.97 -5.27
C ALA A 29 6.66 9.98 -6.72
N ILE A 30 6.42 8.85 -7.40
CA ILE A 30 6.41 8.82 -8.84
C ILE A 30 5.17 9.64 -9.20
N THR A 31 5.39 10.94 -9.45
CA THR A 31 4.39 11.86 -9.96
C THR A 31 4.03 11.40 -11.37
N PHE A 32 3.08 10.48 -11.49
CA PHE A 32 2.43 10.22 -12.77
C PHE A 32 1.57 11.44 -13.09
N LEU A 33 2.09 12.29 -13.97
CA LEU A 33 1.41 13.41 -14.60
C LEU A 33 0.09 12.96 -15.23
N GLY A 34 -1.02 13.51 -14.74
CA GLY A 34 -2.27 13.75 -15.47
C GLY A 34 -2.75 12.65 -16.41
N GLY A 35 -3.28 11.55 -15.86
CA GLY A 35 -4.00 10.52 -16.61
C GLY A 35 -5.31 10.13 -15.92
N PRO A 36 -6.21 9.42 -16.62
CA PRO A 36 -7.40 8.83 -16.00
C PRO A 36 -6.99 7.92 -14.83
N PRO A 37 -7.85 7.76 -13.81
CA PRO A 37 -7.52 6.93 -12.67
C PRO A 37 -7.23 5.49 -13.11
N SER A 38 -6.19 4.87 -12.56
CA SER A 38 -5.82 3.48 -12.80
C SER A 38 -5.34 2.79 -11.52
N ILE A 39 -5.59 1.49 -11.46
CA ILE A 39 -5.20 0.61 -10.35
C ILE A 39 -3.78 0.13 -10.59
N GLN A 40 -2.93 0.15 -9.58
CA GLN A 40 -1.62 -0.50 -9.61
C GLN A 40 -1.40 -1.40 -8.39
N ILE A 41 -0.73 -2.53 -8.63
CA ILE A 41 -0.17 -3.40 -7.60
C ILE A 41 1.26 -3.76 -7.99
N ALA A 42 2.17 -3.79 -7.00
CA ALA A 42 3.60 -4.02 -7.25
C ALA A 42 4.19 -3.14 -8.39
N GLY A 43 3.71 -1.89 -8.51
CA GLY A 43 4.12 -0.95 -9.57
C GLY A 43 3.63 -1.28 -10.98
N LYS A 44 2.66 -2.20 -11.13
CA LYS A 44 2.09 -2.62 -12.42
C LYS A 44 0.59 -2.32 -12.46
N ALA A 45 0.13 -1.78 -13.59
CA ALA A 45 -1.30 -1.58 -13.87
C ALA A 45 -1.99 -2.82 -14.48
N SER A 46 -1.21 -3.73 -15.07
CA SER A 46 -1.67 -4.99 -15.65
C SER A 46 -0.49 -5.92 -15.94
N GLY A 47 -0.78 -7.19 -16.21
CA GLY A 47 0.18 -8.15 -16.75
C GLY A 47 0.56 -9.27 -15.77
N ASP A 48 1.78 -9.77 -15.89
CA ASP A 48 2.21 -10.92 -15.11
C ASP A 48 2.64 -10.51 -13.69
N ILE A 49 2.24 -11.31 -12.69
CA ILE A 49 2.63 -11.15 -11.28
C ILE A 49 3.28 -12.46 -10.79
N THR A 50 4.49 -12.34 -10.27
CA THR A 50 5.27 -13.44 -9.67
C THR A 50 5.05 -13.54 -8.15
N HIS A 51 5.53 -14.61 -7.53
CA HIS A 51 5.49 -14.79 -6.07
C HIS A 51 6.06 -13.60 -5.31
N ALA A 52 7.25 -13.15 -5.73
CA ALA A 52 8.00 -12.11 -5.04
C ALA A 52 7.26 -10.77 -5.12
N GLU A 53 6.70 -10.46 -6.29
CA GLU A 53 5.91 -9.25 -6.50
C GLU A 53 4.64 -9.30 -5.65
N TRP A 54 3.90 -10.41 -5.68
CA TRP A 54 2.67 -10.58 -4.89
C TRP A 54 2.92 -10.53 -3.39
N GLY A 55 4.01 -11.14 -2.91
CA GLY A 55 4.41 -11.09 -1.50
C GLY A 55 4.75 -9.68 -1.00
N SER A 56 5.05 -8.74 -1.90
CA SER A 56 5.26 -7.32 -1.57
C SER A 56 3.97 -6.49 -1.61
N VAL A 57 2.87 -7.02 -2.16
CA VAL A 57 1.60 -6.30 -2.28
C VAL A 57 0.89 -6.27 -0.93
N GLN A 58 0.75 -5.07 -0.38
CA GLN A 58 -0.04 -4.84 0.84
C GLN A 58 -1.34 -4.07 0.56
N ARG A 59 -1.31 -3.19 -0.43
CA ARG A 59 -2.40 -2.28 -0.77
C ARG A 59 -2.45 -2.01 -2.27
N VAL A 60 -3.62 -1.61 -2.73
CA VAL A 60 -3.80 -1.06 -4.07
C VAL A 60 -3.29 0.37 -4.09
N GLN A 61 -2.52 0.70 -5.13
CA GLN A 61 -2.15 2.07 -5.44
C GLN A 61 -3.12 2.61 -6.48
N LEU A 62 -3.68 3.79 -6.20
CA LEU A 62 -4.47 4.53 -7.17
C LEU A 62 -3.58 5.58 -7.83
N MET A 63 -3.48 5.52 -9.15
CA MET A 63 -2.69 6.45 -9.96
C MET A 63 -3.61 7.28 -10.83
N GLY A 64 -3.21 8.50 -11.17
CA GLY A 64 -4.02 9.44 -11.95
C GLY A 64 -4.60 10.59 -11.11
N CYS A 65 -5.36 11.47 -11.75
CA CYS A 65 -5.85 12.70 -11.13
C CYS A 65 -7.30 12.55 -10.68
N VAL A 66 -7.52 12.23 -9.41
CA VAL A 66 -8.82 12.33 -8.74
C VAL A 66 -8.62 13.14 -7.45
N PRO A 67 -9.25 14.32 -7.30
CA PRO A 67 -9.03 15.17 -6.14
C PRO A 67 -9.56 14.50 -4.88
N SER A 68 -8.73 14.44 -3.83
CA SER A 68 -9.10 13.82 -2.55
C SER A 68 -9.59 12.36 -2.68
N ALA A 69 -9.01 11.60 -3.60
CA ALA A 69 -9.41 10.21 -3.85
C ALA A 69 -9.20 9.31 -2.64
N GLN A 70 -10.21 8.49 -2.34
CA GLN A 70 -10.18 7.47 -1.30
C GLN A 70 -10.70 6.16 -1.87
N VAL A 71 -9.89 5.09 -1.74
CA VAL A 71 -10.35 3.73 -2.04
C VAL A 71 -11.16 3.24 -0.84
N VAL A 72 -12.45 3.00 -1.04
CA VAL A 72 -13.36 2.54 0.02
C VAL A 72 -13.58 1.04 0.00
N GLU A 73 -13.31 0.41 -1.14
CA GLU A 73 -13.44 -1.03 -1.31
C GLU A 73 -12.44 -1.52 -2.37
N VAL A 74 -11.80 -2.64 -2.09
CA VAL A 74 -11.02 -3.42 -3.05
C VAL A 74 -11.70 -4.77 -3.23
N ALA A 75 -11.72 -5.26 -4.47
CA ALA A 75 -12.16 -6.61 -4.77
C ALA A 75 -11.18 -7.34 -5.67
N VAL A 76 -11.04 -8.63 -5.42
CA VAL A 76 -10.25 -9.56 -6.22
C VAL A 76 -11.19 -10.59 -6.81
N CYS A 77 -11.22 -10.67 -8.13
CA CYS A 77 -12.06 -11.59 -8.87
C CYS A 77 -11.20 -12.58 -9.64
N ILE A 78 -11.50 -13.87 -9.48
CA ILE A 78 -10.93 -14.97 -10.25
C ILE A 78 -12.06 -15.69 -10.99
N LYS A 79 -11.74 -16.36 -12.10
CA LYS A 79 -12.68 -17.30 -12.73
C LYS A 79 -12.39 -18.70 -12.23
N ASP A 80 -13.42 -19.39 -11.75
CA ASP A 80 -13.33 -20.81 -11.43
C ASP A 80 -13.21 -21.66 -12.71
N CYS A 81 -12.96 -22.96 -12.56
CA CYS A 81 -12.84 -23.89 -13.69
C CYS A 81 -14.12 -24.05 -14.52
N LYS A 82 -15.25 -23.50 -14.06
CA LYS A 82 -16.54 -23.46 -14.76
C LYS A 82 -16.81 -22.07 -15.36
N GLY A 83 -15.83 -21.16 -15.32
CA GLY A 83 -15.94 -19.78 -15.81
C GLY A 83 -16.79 -18.86 -14.94
N ARG A 84 -17.18 -19.29 -13.73
CA ARG A 84 -17.93 -18.47 -12.78
C ARG A 84 -16.98 -17.57 -12.02
N ASN A 85 -17.44 -16.36 -11.72
CA ASN A 85 -16.66 -15.41 -10.94
C ASN A 85 -16.69 -15.84 -9.47
N ALA A 86 -15.51 -16.04 -8.88
CA ALA A 86 -15.32 -16.07 -7.44
C ALA A 86 -14.66 -14.74 -7.05
N GLU A 87 -15.32 -14.01 -6.17
CA GLU A 87 -14.94 -12.66 -5.79
C GLU A 87 -14.81 -12.53 -4.28
N LEU A 88 -13.71 -11.94 -3.83
CA LEU A 88 -13.52 -11.49 -2.45
C LEU A 88 -13.47 -9.96 -2.43
N ARG A 89 -14.11 -9.35 -1.42
CA ARG A 89 -14.17 -7.90 -1.22
C ARG A 89 -13.66 -7.52 0.17
N ALA A 90 -12.98 -6.38 0.27
CA ALA A 90 -12.48 -5.83 1.52
C ALA A 90 -12.69 -4.32 1.54
N LYS A 91 -12.88 -3.77 2.74
CA LYS A 91 -13.01 -2.33 2.94
C LYS A 91 -11.63 -1.68 2.93
N GLY A 92 -11.54 -0.50 2.31
CA GLY A 92 -10.29 0.25 2.17
C GLY A 92 -9.45 -0.18 0.97
N ASP A 93 -8.18 0.22 0.97
CA ASP A 93 -7.18 -0.04 -0.08
C ASP A 93 -6.33 -1.29 0.18
N ALA A 94 -6.38 -1.85 1.39
CA ALA A 94 -5.55 -2.97 1.81
C ALA A 94 -6.14 -4.33 1.39
N PHE A 95 -5.26 -5.25 0.98
CA PHE A 95 -5.66 -6.65 0.78
C PHE A 95 -5.75 -7.39 2.11
N THR A 96 -6.77 -8.24 2.26
CA THR A 96 -6.86 -9.14 3.42
C THR A 96 -5.92 -10.32 3.25
N GLY A 97 -5.55 -10.96 4.37
CA GLY A 97 -4.78 -12.21 4.33
C GLY A 97 -5.47 -13.28 3.48
N GLU A 98 -6.81 -13.35 3.51
CA GLU A 98 -7.60 -14.26 2.69
C GLU A 98 -7.45 -13.98 1.18
N MET A 99 -7.50 -12.71 0.76
CA MET A 99 -7.25 -12.33 -0.64
C MET A 99 -5.84 -12.70 -1.10
N LEU A 100 -4.85 -12.42 -0.25
CA LEU A 100 -3.44 -12.72 -0.54
C LEU A 100 -3.24 -14.23 -0.68
N SER A 101 -3.78 -15.01 0.25
CA SER A 101 -3.74 -16.47 0.20
C SER A 101 -4.53 -17.05 -0.97
N MET A 102 -5.66 -16.45 -1.34
CA MET A 102 -6.46 -16.90 -2.49
C MET A 102 -5.63 -16.89 -3.77
N ILE A 103 -4.94 -15.79 -4.07
CA ILE A 103 -4.10 -15.67 -5.27
C ILE A 103 -2.85 -16.55 -5.19
N ALA A 104 -2.19 -16.63 -4.02
CA ALA A 104 -0.98 -17.43 -3.84
C ALA A 104 -1.21 -18.94 -4.05
N ASN A 105 -2.44 -19.42 -3.87
CA ASN A 105 -2.82 -20.82 -4.07
C ASN A 105 -3.33 -21.12 -5.49
N LEU A 106 -3.34 -20.14 -6.40
CA LEU A 106 -3.77 -20.38 -7.77
C LEU A 106 -2.71 -21.15 -8.57
N PRO A 107 -3.13 -21.97 -9.55
CA PRO A 107 -2.21 -22.51 -10.55
C PRO A 107 -1.55 -21.37 -11.36
N PRO A 108 -0.24 -21.46 -11.68
CA PRO A 108 0.39 -20.54 -12.61
C PRO A 108 -0.36 -20.48 -13.96
N GLY A 109 -0.44 -19.28 -14.54
CA GLY A 109 -1.23 -18.98 -15.73
C GLY A 109 -2.68 -18.56 -15.43
N THR A 110 -3.12 -18.59 -14.17
CA THR A 110 -4.50 -18.21 -13.82
C THR A 110 -4.68 -16.69 -13.91
N PRO A 111 -5.66 -16.20 -14.70
CA PRO A 111 -5.98 -14.78 -14.73
C PRO A 111 -6.80 -14.37 -13.50
N PHE A 112 -6.53 -13.18 -12.99
CA PHE A 112 -7.33 -12.54 -11.95
C PHE A 112 -7.49 -11.05 -12.26
N THR A 113 -8.52 -10.44 -11.69
CA THR A 113 -8.86 -9.04 -11.90
C THR A 113 -8.99 -8.35 -10.55
N ILE A 114 -8.47 -7.12 -10.46
CA ILE A 114 -8.63 -6.26 -9.30
C ILE A 114 -9.55 -5.11 -9.69
N THR A 115 -10.56 -4.87 -8.88
CA THR A 115 -11.45 -3.71 -8.99
C THR A 115 -11.42 -2.91 -7.70
N VAL A 116 -11.59 -1.60 -7.81
CA VAL A 116 -11.72 -0.72 -6.65
C VAL A 116 -12.97 0.14 -6.78
N LYS A 117 -13.55 0.49 -5.64
CA LYS A 117 -14.48 1.61 -5.53
C LYS A 117 -13.71 2.80 -4.97
N VAL A 118 -13.71 3.89 -5.73
CA VAL A 118 -13.07 5.15 -5.35
C VAL A 118 -14.14 6.19 -5.14
N VAL A 119 -14.01 6.96 -4.06
CA VAL A 119 -14.81 8.15 -3.81
C VAL A 119 -13.90 9.36 -3.69
N ASP A 120 -14.39 10.55 -4.03
CA ASP A 120 -13.69 11.80 -3.76
C ASP A 120 -14.09 12.42 -2.41
N GLY A 121 -13.59 13.63 -2.13
CA GLY A 121 -13.91 14.39 -0.93
C GLY A 121 -15.40 14.75 -0.78
N GLU A 122 -16.19 14.69 -1.85
CA GLU A 122 -17.63 14.92 -1.86
C GLU A 122 -18.44 13.61 -1.78
N ARG A 123 -17.75 12.48 -1.60
CA ARG A 123 -18.31 11.11 -1.64
C ARG A 123 -18.91 10.72 -2.99
N LYS A 124 -18.55 11.41 -4.07
CA LYS A 124 -18.94 11.00 -5.41
C LYS A 124 -18.10 9.80 -5.81
N GLU A 125 -18.77 8.76 -6.30
CA GLU A 125 -18.09 7.56 -6.80
C GLU A 125 -17.45 7.82 -8.17
N TRP A 126 -16.21 7.37 -8.32
CA TRP A 126 -15.42 7.46 -9.54
C TRP A 126 -15.24 6.08 -10.15
N THR A 127 -15.55 5.97 -11.44
CA THR A 127 -15.28 4.74 -12.18
C THR A 127 -13.79 4.63 -12.48
N VAL A 128 -13.17 3.57 -11.97
CA VAL A 128 -11.78 3.22 -12.25
C VAL A 128 -11.77 1.93 -13.08
N PRO A 129 -11.05 1.89 -14.22
CA PRO A 129 -10.93 0.67 -15.00
C PRO A 129 -10.34 -0.48 -14.17
N PRO A 130 -10.86 -1.71 -14.33
CA PRO A 130 -10.28 -2.89 -13.67
C PRO A 130 -8.85 -3.14 -14.13
N ALA A 131 -8.01 -3.63 -13.23
CA ALA A 131 -6.67 -4.09 -13.57
C ALA A 131 -6.65 -5.61 -13.73
N HIS A 132 -6.04 -6.07 -14.82
CA HIS A 132 -5.99 -7.48 -15.21
C HIS A 132 -4.59 -8.04 -15.05
N PHE A 133 -4.49 -9.18 -14.36
CA PHE A 133 -3.22 -9.84 -14.09
C PHE A 133 -3.27 -11.33 -14.39
N VAL A 134 -2.11 -11.90 -14.63
CA VAL A 134 -1.90 -13.35 -14.74
C VAL A 134 -0.91 -13.77 -13.67
N TRP A 135 -1.33 -14.69 -12.82
CA TRP A 135 -0.50 -15.28 -11.78
C TRP A 135 0.58 -16.16 -12.41
N LYS A 136 1.86 -15.98 -12.04
CA LYS A 136 2.98 -16.78 -12.57
C LYS A 136 3.61 -17.75 -11.58
N GLY A 137 3.16 -17.77 -10.34
CA GLY A 137 3.82 -18.51 -9.27
C GLY A 137 4.72 -17.60 -8.48
#